data_AF-A0A3P9NUF4-F1
#
_entry.id   AF-A0A3P9NUF4-F1
#
_cell.length_a   1.000
_cell.length_b   1.000
_cell.length_c   1.000
_cell.angle_alpha   90.00
_cell.angle_beta   90.00
_cell.angle_gamma   90.00
#
_symmetry.space_group_name_H-M   'P 1'
#
loop_
_entity.id
_entity.type
_entity.pdbx_description
1 polymer ?
#
loop_
_entity_poly.entity_id
_entity_poly.type
_entity_poly.pdbx_seq_one_letter_code
_entity_poly.pdbx_strand_id
1 'polypeptide(L)'
;TCFGPQALDCSSCFQGADIDCRLGHDWNTANACDSSCLTCDEKKSQCLSCPDGHYLESGTCRLNCSLRAYPADDGTCRRCPPHCDVCSDDRTCFSDLSDLCPMGYYEDMEEGLCTQCHPTCGSCSGPLSDDCETCSTFSPKLYKGSCLKDCPEGTYYETSAVECQGELPNSLGFCLPCDHVCSSCTGASPRDCLACSVGYLRLFQLCVLHCPTGYKTEARPVCFFKSALTGYHPNTAACV
;
A
#
# COMPACT_ATOMS: atom_id res chain seq x y z
N THR A 1 -15.51 38.38 40.97
CA THR A 1 -16.00 39.39 41.94
C THR A 1 -16.68 40.51 41.19
N CYS A 2 -17.82 41.01 41.68
CA CYS A 2 -18.57 42.08 41.03
C CYS A 2 -18.76 43.24 42.01
N PHE A 3 -18.47 44.46 41.56
CA PHE A 3 -18.51 45.67 42.38
C PHE A 3 -19.72 46.57 42.08
N GLY A 4 -20.76 46.01 41.44
CA GLY A 4 -21.95 46.75 41.08
C GLY A 4 -23.03 45.88 40.40
N PRO A 5 -24.21 46.46 40.13
CA PRO A 5 -25.37 45.74 39.58
C PRO A 5 -25.36 45.63 38.04
N GLN A 6 -24.37 46.22 37.34
CA GLN A 6 -24.29 46.18 35.88
C GLN A 6 -23.27 45.16 35.39
N ALA A 7 -23.49 44.58 34.21
CA ALA A 7 -22.63 43.53 33.63
C ALA A 7 -21.17 43.95 33.42
N LEU A 8 -20.92 45.27 33.32
CA LEU A 8 -19.58 45.86 33.18
C LEU A 8 -18.81 45.92 34.51
N ASP A 9 -19.45 45.61 35.65
CA ASP A 9 -18.88 45.75 37.00
C ASP A 9 -18.24 44.46 37.54
N CYS A 10 -18.16 43.39 36.73
CA CYS A 10 -17.56 42.11 37.12
C CYS A 10 -16.12 42.01 36.59
N SER A 11 -15.15 41.91 37.52
CA SER A 11 -13.72 41.80 37.19
C SER A 11 -13.22 40.36 37.04
N SER A 12 -14.04 39.36 37.37
CA SER A 12 -13.72 37.94 37.18
C SER A 12 -14.98 37.07 37.26
N CYS A 13 -15.21 36.27 36.21
CA CYS A 13 -16.20 35.20 36.20
C CYS A 13 -15.63 33.96 36.87
N PHE A 14 -16.39 33.32 37.76
CA PHE A 14 -16.04 32.00 38.26
C PHE A 14 -16.09 31.00 37.10
N GLN A 15 -15.12 30.09 37.05
CA GLN A 15 -15.11 28.98 36.10
C GLN A 15 -16.41 28.19 36.21
N GLY A 16 -17.15 28.07 35.10
CA GLY A 16 -18.21 27.09 34.92
C GLY A 16 -19.65 27.60 34.74
N ALA A 17 -19.85 28.78 34.16
CA ALA A 17 -21.16 29.23 33.71
C ALA A 17 -21.07 29.92 32.35
N ASP A 18 -21.94 29.52 31.41
CA ASP A 18 -22.24 30.32 30.24
C ASP A 18 -23.23 31.42 30.66
N ILE A 19 -22.84 32.68 30.49
CA ILE A 19 -23.74 33.82 30.60
C ILE A 19 -23.74 34.45 29.22
N ASP A 20 -24.87 34.30 28.52
CA ASP A 20 -25.17 35.06 27.33
C ASP A 20 -25.24 36.56 27.69
N CYS A 21 -24.10 37.24 27.55
CA CYS A 21 -23.97 38.68 27.80
C CYS A 21 -24.68 39.55 26.74
N ARG A 22 -25.57 39.01 25.89
CA ARG A 22 -26.27 39.80 24.87
C ARG A 22 -27.74 40.05 25.10
N LEU A 23 -28.41 39.38 26.04
CA LEU A 23 -29.86 39.57 26.24
C LEU A 23 -30.20 39.69 27.72
N GLY A 24 -30.39 40.92 28.18
CA GLY A 24 -30.68 41.24 29.58
C GLY A 24 -31.98 40.63 30.10
N HIS A 25 -31.92 39.45 30.70
CA HIS A 25 -32.99 38.88 31.52
C HIS A 25 -32.43 37.96 32.62
N ASP A 26 -32.88 38.21 33.85
CA ASP A 26 -32.90 37.33 35.04
C ASP A 26 -31.61 36.59 35.46
N TRP A 27 -30.95 37.10 36.51
CA TRP A 27 -29.86 36.42 37.24
C TRP A 27 -30.30 35.19 38.06
N ASN A 28 -31.54 34.70 37.90
CA ASN A 28 -32.11 33.62 38.72
C ASN A 28 -32.30 32.27 38.01
N THR A 29 -31.83 32.12 36.77
CA THR A 29 -31.74 30.81 36.11
C THR A 29 -30.38 30.62 35.48
N ALA A 30 -29.33 30.62 36.30
CA ALA A 30 -28.06 30.00 35.91
C ALA A 30 -28.32 28.51 35.74
N ASN A 31 -28.62 28.09 34.51
CA ASN A 31 -28.85 26.70 34.18
C ASN A 31 -27.49 26.00 34.21
N ALA A 32 -27.15 25.42 35.37
CA ALA A 32 -25.89 24.69 35.53
C ALA A 32 -25.76 23.64 34.43
N CYS A 33 -24.56 23.58 33.83
CA CYS A 33 -24.15 22.51 32.93
C CYS A 33 -24.25 21.16 33.62
N ASP A 34 -24.29 20.08 32.84
CA ASP A 34 -24.19 18.74 33.40
C ASP A 34 -22.93 18.62 34.26
N SER A 35 -23.01 17.91 35.38
CA SER A 35 -21.87 17.71 36.30
C SER A 35 -20.63 17.11 35.63
N SER A 36 -20.78 16.53 34.44
CA SER A 36 -19.70 16.01 33.61
C SER A 36 -18.84 17.09 32.95
N CYS A 37 -19.25 18.37 32.88
CA CYS A 37 -18.44 19.44 32.32
C CYS A 37 -18.38 20.74 33.12
N LEU A 38 -17.31 21.50 32.84
CA LEU A 38 -17.09 22.81 33.43
C LEU A 38 -17.93 23.87 32.72
N THR A 39 -17.84 23.95 31.39
CA THR A 39 -18.71 24.79 30.57
C THR A 39 -19.42 23.97 29.50
N CYS A 40 -20.58 24.42 29.07
CA CYS A 40 -21.42 23.77 28.08
C CYS A 40 -21.98 24.80 27.09
N ASP A 41 -22.41 24.31 25.95
CA ASP A 41 -23.08 25.06 24.88
C ASP A 41 -24.59 25.22 25.20
N GLU A 42 -25.42 25.55 24.21
CA GLU A 42 -26.89 25.65 24.35
C GLU A 42 -27.54 24.45 25.06
N LYS A 43 -26.92 23.27 24.96
CA LYS A 43 -27.34 22.04 25.66
C LYS A 43 -26.41 21.76 26.83
N LYS A 44 -26.99 21.53 28.01
CA LYS A 44 -26.26 21.19 29.25
C LYS A 44 -25.29 20.01 29.15
N SER A 45 -25.56 19.06 28.25
CA SER A 45 -24.72 17.87 28.02
C SER A 45 -23.73 18.01 26.85
N GLN A 46 -23.73 19.15 26.16
CA GLN A 46 -22.76 19.48 25.12
C GLN A 46 -21.69 20.36 25.73
N CYS A 47 -20.58 19.74 26.10
CA CYS A 47 -19.52 20.36 26.86
C CYS A 47 -18.59 21.17 25.95
N LEU A 48 -18.15 22.34 26.44
CA LEU A 48 -17.16 23.20 25.80
C LEU A 48 -15.82 23.17 26.54
N SER A 49 -15.81 22.80 27.83
CA SER A 49 -14.60 22.57 28.60
C SER A 49 -14.83 21.53 29.70
N CYS A 50 -13.75 20.86 30.10
CA CYS A 50 -13.80 19.75 31.05
C CYS A 50 -13.13 20.10 32.38
N PRO A 51 -13.57 19.47 33.49
CA PRO A 51 -12.87 19.53 34.76
C PRO A 51 -11.47 18.92 34.63
N ASP A 52 -10.58 19.29 35.55
CA ASP A 52 -9.21 18.77 35.57
C ASP A 52 -9.18 17.22 35.53
N GLY A 53 -8.30 16.68 34.71
CA GLY A 53 -8.17 15.23 34.49
C GLY A 53 -9.17 14.63 33.50
N HIS A 54 -10.01 15.43 32.84
CA HIS A 54 -10.88 15.00 31.74
C HIS A 54 -10.55 15.75 30.45
N TYR A 55 -10.79 15.11 29.32
CA TYR A 55 -10.47 15.62 28.00
C TYR A 55 -11.73 15.76 27.15
N LEU A 56 -11.82 16.87 26.42
CA LEU A 56 -12.95 17.16 25.55
C LEU A 56 -12.84 16.38 24.24
N GLU A 57 -13.86 15.59 23.93
CA GLU A 57 -13.96 14.82 22.68
C GLU A 57 -15.39 14.88 22.15
N SER A 58 -15.57 15.49 20.96
CA SER A 58 -16.89 15.63 20.30
C SER A 58 -18.00 16.17 21.21
N GLY A 59 -17.71 17.19 22.01
CA GLY A 59 -18.68 17.81 22.93
C GLY A 59 -18.95 17.02 24.21
N THR A 60 -18.15 15.99 24.52
CA THR A 60 -18.27 15.19 25.75
C THR A 60 -16.94 15.16 26.50
N CYS A 61 -16.97 15.27 27.82
CA CYS A 61 -15.79 15.09 28.65
C CYS A 61 -15.56 13.62 28.99
N ARG A 62 -14.34 13.14 28.74
CA ARG A 62 -13.94 11.75 28.98
C ARG A 62 -12.68 11.68 29.81
N LEU A 63 -12.57 10.65 30.65
CA LEU A 63 -11.37 10.42 31.45
C LEU A 63 -10.17 10.00 30.58
N ASN A 64 -10.44 9.24 29.52
CA ASN A 64 -9.46 8.81 28.53
C ASN A 64 -10.00 9.13 27.13
N CYS A 65 -9.12 9.51 26.22
CA CYS A 65 -9.46 9.68 24.81
C CYS A 65 -9.84 8.34 24.17
N SER A 66 -10.64 8.41 23.10
CA SER A 66 -10.94 7.21 22.31
C SER A 66 -9.68 6.60 21.70
N LEU A 67 -9.78 5.35 21.23
CA LEU A 67 -8.73 4.75 20.41
C LEU A 67 -8.36 5.68 19.25
N ARG A 68 -7.08 5.71 18.89
CA ARG A 68 -6.48 6.65 17.92
C ARG A 68 -6.54 8.13 18.30
N ALA A 69 -6.68 8.45 19.58
CA ALA A 69 -6.57 9.82 20.06
C ALA A 69 -5.69 9.89 21.30
N TYR A 70 -4.95 10.99 21.42
CA TYR A 70 -4.09 11.30 22.56
C TYR A 70 -4.59 12.55 23.28
N PRO A 71 -4.35 12.64 24.61
CA PRO A 71 -4.64 13.84 25.38
C PRO A 71 -3.66 14.95 25.03
N ALA A 72 -4.16 16.05 24.49
CA ALA A 72 -3.37 17.25 24.21
C ALA A 72 -3.30 18.18 25.43
N ASP A 73 -2.27 19.04 25.45
CA ASP A 73 -2.01 19.96 26.57
C ASP A 73 -3.12 20.99 26.82
N ASP A 74 -3.98 21.23 25.82
CA ASP A 74 -5.13 22.13 25.91
C ASP A 74 -6.39 21.46 26.50
N GLY A 75 -6.28 20.22 26.98
CA GLY A 75 -7.39 19.47 27.56
C GLY A 75 -8.35 18.89 26.50
N THR A 76 -7.92 18.80 25.24
CA THR A 76 -8.70 18.17 24.16
C THR A 76 -8.13 16.82 23.75
N CYS A 77 -8.99 15.95 23.23
CA CYS A 77 -8.52 14.74 22.56
C CYS A 77 -8.22 15.05 21.09
N ARG A 78 -6.96 14.84 20.68
CA ARG A 78 -6.52 15.00 19.30
C ARG A 78 -6.22 13.66 18.67
N ARG A 79 -6.48 13.54 17.37
CA ARG A 79 -6.24 12.29 16.64
C ARG A 79 -4.74 12.04 16.49
N CYS A 80 -4.35 10.78 16.61
CA CYS A 80 -3.00 10.34 16.27
C CYS A 80 -2.65 10.65 14.81
N PRO A 81 -1.36 10.75 14.47
CA PRO A 81 -0.90 10.79 13.09
C PRO A 81 -1.41 9.56 12.31
N PRO A 82 -1.51 9.66 10.96
CA PRO A 82 -1.94 8.55 10.12
C PRO A 82 -1.07 7.32 10.37
N HIS A 83 -1.66 6.13 10.23
CA HIS A 83 -0.98 4.85 10.44
C HIS A 83 -0.56 4.56 11.90
N CYS A 84 -1.15 5.24 12.89
CA CYS A 84 -0.86 5.02 14.31
C CYS A 84 -2.13 4.72 15.14
N ASP A 85 -2.10 3.63 15.92
CA ASP A 85 -3.22 3.26 16.82
C ASP A 85 -3.04 3.83 18.24
N VAL A 86 -1.80 3.84 18.74
CA VAL A 86 -1.42 4.39 20.05
C VAL A 86 -0.29 5.39 19.86
N CYS A 87 -0.58 6.65 20.18
CA CYS A 87 0.38 7.76 20.08
C CYS A 87 0.46 8.56 21.39
N SER A 88 1.58 9.23 21.62
CA SER A 88 1.71 10.23 22.70
C SER A 88 1.31 11.62 22.25
N ASP A 89 1.58 11.93 20.99
CA ASP A 89 1.47 13.25 20.38
C ASP A 89 1.34 13.11 18.85
N ASP A 90 1.39 14.23 18.12
CA ASP A 90 1.24 14.26 16.66
C ASP A 90 2.41 13.64 15.89
N ARG A 91 3.48 13.22 16.58
CA ARG A 91 4.73 12.71 16.00
C ARG A 91 5.17 11.37 16.60
N THR A 92 4.84 11.11 17.85
CA THR A 92 5.31 9.95 18.60
C THR A 92 4.28 8.83 18.53
N CYS A 93 4.55 7.84 17.66
CA CYS A 93 3.77 6.60 17.57
C CYS A 93 4.45 5.46 18.35
N PHE A 94 3.66 4.70 19.11
CA PHE A 94 4.12 3.53 19.87
C PHE A 94 3.65 2.20 19.29
N SER A 95 2.54 2.21 18.54
CA SER A 95 2.06 1.05 17.80
C SER A 95 1.63 1.48 16.41
N ASP A 96 2.43 1.07 15.43
CA ASP A 96 2.06 1.20 14.04
C ASP A 96 0.80 0.38 13.80
N LEU A 97 -0.12 0.97 13.06
CA LEU A 97 -1.23 0.24 12.47
C LEU A 97 -0.65 -0.53 11.29
N SER A 98 0.09 -1.62 11.57
CA SER A 98 0.73 -2.46 10.55
C SER A 98 -0.25 -3.12 9.57
N ASP A 99 -1.54 -2.84 9.67
CA ASP A 99 -2.61 -3.28 8.77
C ASP A 99 -3.73 -2.22 8.73
N LEU A 100 -3.49 -1.07 8.09
CA LEU A 100 -4.51 -0.01 7.97
C LEU A 100 -5.78 -0.47 7.28
N CYS A 101 -5.63 -1.37 6.32
CA CYS A 101 -6.73 -1.99 5.63
C CYS A 101 -6.45 -3.50 5.57
N PRO A 102 -7.48 -4.34 5.75
CA PRO A 102 -7.32 -5.78 5.62
C PRO A 102 -6.79 -6.13 4.22
N MET A 103 -6.14 -7.30 4.07
CA MET A 103 -5.64 -7.74 2.76
C MET A 103 -6.72 -7.62 1.68
N GLY A 104 -6.32 -7.08 0.52
CA GLY A 104 -7.22 -6.77 -0.59
C GLY A 104 -7.88 -5.38 -0.52
N TYR A 105 -7.47 -4.54 0.42
CA TYR A 105 -7.91 -3.15 0.54
C TYR A 105 -6.69 -2.21 0.71
N TYR A 106 -6.82 -0.99 0.21
CA TYR A 106 -5.84 0.09 0.37
C TYR A 106 -6.51 1.30 1.04
N GLU A 107 -5.72 2.17 1.64
CA GLU A 107 -6.24 3.41 2.23
C GLU A 107 -6.43 4.47 1.13
N ASP A 108 -7.66 4.94 0.99
CA ASP A 108 -7.95 6.14 0.22
C ASP A 108 -7.59 7.36 1.06
N MET A 109 -6.51 8.05 0.69
CA MET A 109 -6.00 9.21 1.41
C MET A 109 -6.91 10.44 1.31
N GLU A 110 -7.83 10.49 0.33
CA GLU A 110 -8.80 11.58 0.17
C GLU A 110 -10.01 11.37 1.08
N GLU A 111 -10.50 10.13 1.18
CA GLU A 111 -11.67 9.79 2.00
C GLU A 111 -11.33 9.29 3.42
N GLY A 112 -10.06 8.92 3.68
CA GLY A 112 -9.61 8.30 4.93
C GLY A 112 -10.24 6.92 5.19
N LEU A 113 -10.65 6.23 4.12
CA LEU A 113 -11.42 4.98 4.16
C LEU A 113 -10.67 3.85 3.46
N CYS A 114 -10.93 2.61 3.87
CA CYS A 114 -10.38 1.43 3.19
C CYS A 114 -11.19 1.09 1.96
N THR A 115 -10.58 1.22 0.79
CA THR A 115 -11.19 0.92 -0.50
C THR A 115 -10.62 -0.37 -1.05
N GLN A 116 -11.45 -1.14 -1.75
CA GLN A 116 -11.05 -2.45 -2.28
C GLN A 116 -10.03 -2.29 -3.41
N CYS A 117 -9.00 -3.13 -3.40
CA CYS A 117 -8.05 -3.28 -4.49
C CYS A 117 -8.70 -3.77 -5.77
N HIS A 118 -8.01 -3.60 -6.90
CA HIS A 118 -8.40 -4.26 -8.14
C HIS A 118 -8.46 -5.80 -7.95
N PRO A 119 -9.44 -6.54 -8.54
CA PRO A 119 -9.66 -7.96 -8.27
C PRO A 119 -8.49 -8.91 -8.61
N THR A 120 -7.54 -8.45 -9.42
CA THR A 120 -6.33 -9.21 -9.75
C THR A 120 -5.25 -9.10 -8.67
N CYS A 121 -5.32 -8.09 -7.80
CA CYS A 121 -4.36 -7.88 -6.72
C CYS A 121 -4.75 -8.69 -5.47
N GLY A 122 -3.73 -9.16 -4.73
CA GLY A 122 -3.88 -9.63 -3.35
C GLY A 122 -3.73 -8.49 -2.35
N SER A 123 -2.88 -7.51 -2.66
CA SER A 123 -2.67 -6.23 -1.96
C SER A 123 -2.27 -5.18 -2.98
N CYS A 124 -2.55 -3.92 -2.70
CA CYS A 124 -2.32 -2.81 -3.60
C CYS A 124 -2.01 -1.51 -2.84
N SER A 125 -1.38 -0.56 -3.51
CA SER A 125 -1.14 0.80 -3.02
C SER A 125 -2.15 1.82 -3.56
N GLY A 126 -3.07 1.38 -4.42
CA GLY A 126 -4.05 2.23 -5.08
C GLY A 126 -5.15 1.42 -5.80
N PRO A 127 -6.14 2.10 -6.40
CA PRO A 127 -7.30 1.46 -7.00
C PRO A 127 -7.03 0.79 -8.35
N LEU A 128 -5.95 1.15 -9.04
CA LEU A 128 -5.73 0.74 -10.41
C LEU A 128 -5.22 -0.70 -10.50
N SER A 129 -5.41 -1.31 -11.68
CA SER A 129 -4.98 -2.69 -11.93
C SER A 129 -3.46 -2.88 -11.94
N ASP A 130 -2.70 -1.78 -12.01
CA ASP A 130 -1.24 -1.71 -11.99
C ASP A 130 -0.68 -1.15 -10.67
N ASP A 131 -1.52 -0.94 -9.66
CA ASP A 131 -1.11 -0.58 -8.30
C ASP A 131 -0.94 -1.83 -7.40
N CYS A 132 -0.88 -3.04 -7.98
CA CYS A 132 -0.75 -4.27 -7.19
C CYS A 132 0.66 -4.42 -6.61
N GLU A 133 0.73 -4.79 -5.33
CA GLU A 133 1.98 -5.18 -4.66
C GLU A 133 2.11 -6.70 -4.56
N THR A 134 0.98 -7.38 -4.35
CA THR A 134 0.87 -8.83 -4.40
C THR A 134 -0.29 -9.23 -5.31
N CYS A 135 -0.28 -10.47 -5.78
CA CYS A 135 -1.27 -10.96 -6.72
C CYS A 135 -2.24 -11.95 -6.10
N SER A 136 -3.48 -11.94 -6.60
CA SER A 136 -4.46 -12.95 -6.24
C SER A 136 -4.09 -14.30 -6.86
N THR A 137 -4.64 -15.38 -6.30
CA THR A 137 -4.41 -16.75 -6.77
C THR A 137 -4.81 -16.98 -8.23
N PHE A 138 -5.73 -16.17 -8.78
CA PHE A 138 -6.19 -16.26 -10.17
C PHE A 138 -5.24 -15.58 -11.17
N SER A 139 -4.32 -14.73 -10.72
CA SER A 139 -3.38 -14.00 -11.58
C SER A 139 -2.02 -13.85 -10.88
N PRO A 140 -1.35 -14.97 -10.55
CA PRO A 140 -0.30 -15.01 -9.53
C PRO A 140 1.03 -14.37 -9.94
N LYS A 141 1.15 -13.82 -11.16
CA LYS A 141 2.41 -13.34 -11.71
C LYS A 141 2.43 -11.82 -11.74
N LEU A 142 3.25 -11.19 -10.90
CA LEU A 142 3.39 -9.74 -10.83
C LEU A 142 4.34 -9.23 -11.92
N TYR A 143 3.91 -8.23 -12.67
CA TYR A 143 4.70 -7.54 -13.69
C TYR A 143 4.41 -6.05 -13.68
N LYS A 144 5.41 -5.25 -13.27
CA LYS A 144 5.32 -3.77 -13.24
C LYS A 144 4.04 -3.27 -12.54
N GLY A 145 3.72 -3.87 -11.39
CA GLY A 145 2.53 -3.52 -10.61
C GLY A 145 1.22 -4.16 -11.10
N SER A 146 1.19 -4.78 -12.29
CA SER A 146 0.02 -5.53 -12.77
C SER A 146 0.13 -7.03 -12.48
N CYS A 147 -0.99 -7.66 -12.13
CA CYS A 147 -1.07 -9.10 -11.92
C CYS A 147 -1.61 -9.82 -13.15
N LEU A 148 -0.84 -10.80 -13.65
CA LEU A 148 -1.09 -11.51 -14.90
C LEU A 148 -1.20 -13.02 -14.66
N LYS A 149 -1.93 -13.71 -15.57
CA LYS A 149 -1.95 -15.18 -15.63
C LYS A 149 -0.66 -15.73 -16.22
N ASP A 150 -0.14 -15.06 -17.23
CA ASP A 150 1.06 -15.44 -17.96
C ASP A 150 2.00 -14.25 -18.11
N CYS A 151 3.31 -14.53 -18.01
CA CYS A 151 4.32 -13.52 -18.19
C CYS A 151 4.36 -13.09 -19.67
N PRO A 152 4.49 -11.78 -19.95
CA PRO A 152 4.56 -11.28 -21.32
C PRO A 152 5.81 -11.80 -22.05
N GLU A 153 5.80 -11.75 -23.38
CA GLU A 153 6.97 -12.13 -24.18
C GLU A 153 8.22 -11.35 -23.76
N GLY A 154 9.39 -12.00 -23.83
CA GLY A 154 10.66 -11.44 -23.38
C GLY A 154 10.83 -11.41 -21.86
N THR A 155 9.93 -12.04 -21.09
CA THR A 155 10.05 -12.22 -19.65
C THR A 155 9.90 -13.69 -19.26
N TYR A 156 10.42 -14.04 -18.08
CA TYR A 156 10.31 -15.37 -17.50
C TYR A 156 9.73 -15.29 -16.08
N TYR A 157 9.11 -16.40 -15.65
CA TYR A 157 8.50 -16.50 -14.33
C TYR A 157 9.52 -16.97 -13.30
N GLU A 158 9.75 -16.17 -12.27
CA GLU A 158 10.60 -16.49 -11.13
C GLU A 158 9.73 -16.58 -9.88
N THR A 159 9.82 -17.70 -9.16
CA THR A 159 9.23 -17.81 -7.83
C THR A 159 10.25 -17.36 -6.81
N SER A 160 9.99 -16.29 -6.07
CA SER A 160 10.74 -16.08 -4.84
C SER A 160 10.24 -17.12 -3.83
N ALA A 161 10.88 -18.29 -3.81
CA ALA A 161 10.89 -19.07 -2.59
C ALA A 161 11.62 -18.18 -1.58
N VAL A 162 10.86 -17.50 -0.72
CA VAL A 162 11.42 -16.89 0.47
C VAL A 162 11.93 -18.07 1.30
N GLU A 163 13.19 -18.46 1.06
CA GLU A 163 13.94 -19.42 1.85
C GLU A 163 14.22 -18.83 3.23
N CYS A 164 13.17 -18.68 4.04
CA CYS A 164 13.25 -18.50 5.48
C CYS A 164 11.94 -19.03 6.08
N GLN A 165 11.97 -20.30 6.50
CA GLN A 165 11.18 -20.88 7.59
C GLN A 165 9.68 -20.50 7.66
N GLY A 166 8.86 -21.37 7.06
CA GLY A 166 7.45 -21.54 7.44
C GLY A 166 6.47 -20.97 6.42
N GLU A 167 5.86 -21.88 5.65
CA GLU A 167 4.45 -21.85 5.22
C GLU A 167 3.76 -20.46 5.20
N LEU A 168 4.24 -19.54 4.36
CA LEU A 168 3.45 -18.37 3.96
C LEU A 168 2.69 -18.74 2.67
N PRO A 169 1.35 -18.69 2.64
CA PRO A 169 0.53 -19.14 1.51
C PRO A 169 0.65 -18.28 0.24
N ASN A 170 1.52 -17.26 0.24
CA ASN A 170 1.68 -16.30 -0.85
C ASN A 170 3.14 -16.27 -1.31
N SER A 171 3.60 -17.32 -2.02
CA SER A 171 4.85 -17.20 -2.81
C SER A 171 4.62 -16.13 -3.87
N LEU A 172 5.30 -14.98 -3.75
CA LEU A 172 5.27 -13.98 -4.80
C LEU A 172 5.98 -14.54 -6.05
N GLY A 173 5.23 -14.61 -7.14
CA GLY A 173 5.74 -14.92 -8.46
C GLY A 173 5.96 -13.63 -9.25
N PHE A 174 7.15 -13.43 -9.80
CA PHE A 174 7.49 -12.23 -10.56
C PHE A 174 7.78 -12.58 -12.02
N CYS A 175 7.38 -11.71 -12.93
CA CYS A 175 7.83 -11.75 -14.32
C CYS A 175 9.06 -10.86 -14.48
N LEU A 176 10.22 -11.48 -14.68
CA LEU A 176 11.50 -10.80 -14.83
C LEU A 176 11.94 -10.80 -16.30
N PRO A 177 12.62 -9.75 -16.78
CA PRO A 177 13.08 -9.69 -18.16
C PRO A 177 14.12 -10.77 -18.45
N CYS A 178 14.07 -11.33 -19.66
CA CYS A 178 15.14 -12.15 -20.20
C CYS A 178 16.42 -11.34 -20.42
N ASP A 179 17.55 -12.02 -20.58
CA ASP A 179 18.74 -11.40 -21.15
C ASP A 179 18.41 -10.86 -22.56
N HIS A 180 18.95 -9.69 -22.90
CA HIS A 180 18.72 -9.00 -24.18
C HIS A 180 19.06 -9.83 -25.43
N VAL A 181 19.91 -10.86 -25.32
CA VAL A 181 20.20 -11.78 -26.44
C VAL A 181 19.08 -12.79 -26.69
N CYS A 182 18.15 -12.95 -25.75
CA CYS A 182 17.00 -13.83 -25.86
C CYS A 182 15.74 -13.05 -26.28
N SER A 183 14.90 -13.64 -27.12
CA SER A 183 13.51 -13.19 -27.29
C SER A 183 12.55 -13.92 -26.33
N SER A 184 12.91 -15.12 -25.89
CA SER A 184 12.24 -15.87 -24.83
C SER A 184 13.24 -16.72 -24.06
N CYS A 185 13.01 -16.94 -22.76
CA CYS A 185 13.94 -17.59 -21.86
C CYS A 185 13.22 -18.35 -20.73
N THR A 186 13.93 -19.25 -20.06
CA THR A 186 13.50 -19.89 -18.81
C THR A 186 14.15 -19.30 -17.57
N GLY A 187 15.05 -18.33 -17.72
CA GLY A 187 15.84 -17.73 -16.65
C GLY A 187 16.59 -16.50 -17.14
N ALA A 188 17.23 -15.78 -16.22
CA ALA A 188 17.95 -14.54 -16.53
C ALA A 188 19.24 -14.76 -17.35
N SER A 189 19.76 -15.99 -17.46
CA SER A 189 21.03 -16.23 -18.13
C SER A 189 20.90 -16.24 -19.65
N PRO A 190 21.93 -15.77 -20.40
CA PRO A 190 22.05 -16.01 -21.85
C PRO A 190 22.03 -17.51 -22.25
N ARG A 191 22.24 -18.41 -21.28
CA ARG A 191 22.17 -19.88 -21.49
C ARG A 191 20.76 -20.44 -21.32
N ASP A 192 19.86 -19.66 -20.74
CA ASP A 192 18.47 -20.03 -20.50
C ASP A 192 17.58 -19.57 -21.65
N CYS A 193 18.14 -19.08 -22.76
CA CYS A 193 17.35 -18.67 -23.92
C CYS A 193 16.62 -19.89 -24.51
N LEU A 194 15.34 -19.74 -24.83
CA LEU A 194 14.57 -20.65 -25.67
C LEU A 194 14.58 -20.21 -27.14
N ALA A 195 14.57 -18.89 -27.38
CA ALA A 195 14.70 -18.29 -28.69
C ALA A 195 15.60 -17.05 -28.63
N CYS A 196 16.34 -16.81 -29.72
CA CYS A 196 17.27 -15.69 -29.83
C CYS A 196 16.56 -14.44 -30.36
N SER A 197 16.96 -13.27 -29.85
CA SER A 197 16.46 -11.99 -30.35
C SER A 197 16.91 -11.76 -31.80
N VAL A 198 16.22 -10.85 -32.49
CA VAL A 198 16.49 -10.55 -33.90
C VAL A 198 17.95 -10.10 -34.07
N GLY A 199 18.65 -10.71 -35.03
CA GLY A 199 20.07 -10.45 -35.28
C GLY A 199 21.02 -11.43 -34.59
N TYR A 200 20.54 -12.28 -33.68
CA TYR A 200 21.31 -13.34 -33.04
C TYR A 200 21.05 -14.70 -33.69
N LEU A 201 22.09 -15.53 -33.72
CA LEU A 201 22.08 -16.89 -34.24
C LEU A 201 22.10 -17.89 -33.09
N ARG A 202 21.24 -18.91 -33.16
CA ARG A 202 21.20 -20.01 -32.20
C ARG A 202 22.39 -20.95 -32.41
N LEU A 203 23.18 -21.16 -31.36
CA LEU A 203 24.22 -22.18 -31.29
C LEU A 203 24.00 -23.01 -30.03
N PHE A 204 23.39 -24.19 -30.17
CA PHE A 204 22.93 -25.00 -29.03
C PHE A 204 21.99 -24.22 -28.10
N GLN A 205 22.40 -23.94 -26.85
CA GLN A 205 21.67 -23.14 -25.86
C GLN A 205 22.14 -21.69 -25.75
N LEU A 206 23.03 -21.26 -26.65
CA LEU A 206 23.58 -19.90 -26.67
C LEU A 206 23.03 -19.14 -27.89
N CYS A 207 22.88 -17.84 -27.71
CA CYS A 207 22.60 -16.89 -28.78
C CYS A 207 23.87 -16.08 -29.05
N VAL A 208 24.38 -16.15 -30.28
CA VAL A 208 25.65 -15.54 -30.69
C VAL A 208 25.45 -14.64 -31.91
N LEU A 209 26.23 -13.57 -32.03
CA LEU A 209 26.14 -12.65 -33.18
C LEU A 209 26.67 -13.30 -34.48
N HIS A 210 27.70 -14.12 -34.38
CA HIS A 210 28.33 -14.80 -35.51
C HIS A 210 28.63 -16.26 -35.18
N CYS A 211 28.53 -17.13 -36.19
CA CYS A 211 28.91 -18.52 -36.00
C CYS A 211 30.43 -18.66 -35.82
N PRO A 212 30.88 -19.41 -34.80
CA PRO A 212 32.29 -19.69 -34.60
C PRO A 212 32.87 -20.56 -35.73
N THR A 213 34.20 -20.58 -35.84
CA THR A 213 34.91 -21.35 -36.87
C THR A 213 34.45 -22.80 -36.91
N GLY A 214 34.13 -23.30 -38.11
CA GLY A 214 33.59 -24.66 -38.32
C GLY A 214 32.06 -24.73 -38.38
N TYR A 215 31.35 -23.64 -38.06
CA TYR A 215 29.90 -23.54 -38.18
C TYR A 215 29.48 -22.62 -39.33
N LYS A 216 28.33 -22.89 -39.94
CA LYS A 216 27.72 -22.06 -41.00
C LYS A 216 26.23 -21.82 -40.76
N THR A 217 25.71 -20.76 -41.40
CA THR A 217 24.29 -20.45 -41.50
C THR A 217 23.78 -20.86 -42.89
N GLU A 218 22.78 -21.74 -43.00
CA GLU A 218 22.29 -22.20 -44.31
C GLU A 218 20.81 -21.89 -44.57
N ALA A 219 19.94 -21.95 -43.55
CA ALA A 219 18.57 -21.42 -43.59
C ALA A 219 18.03 -21.44 -42.15
N ARG A 220 17.49 -20.31 -41.67
CA ARG A 220 17.16 -19.99 -40.25
C ARG A 220 18.35 -19.40 -39.47
N PRO A 221 18.09 -18.57 -38.43
CA PRO A 221 19.14 -17.96 -37.61
C PRO A 221 19.75 -19.00 -36.66
N VAL A 222 20.38 -20.04 -37.21
CA VAL A 222 20.96 -21.18 -36.47
C VAL A 222 22.34 -21.50 -37.07
N CYS A 223 23.31 -21.75 -36.19
CA CYS A 223 24.64 -22.22 -36.55
C CYS A 223 24.67 -23.74 -36.57
N PHE A 224 25.07 -24.33 -37.71
CA PHE A 224 25.25 -25.78 -37.84
C PHE A 224 26.72 -26.12 -38.09
N PHE A 225 27.20 -27.20 -37.47
CA PHE A 225 28.56 -27.67 -37.69
C PHE A 225 28.67 -28.19 -39.12
N LYS A 226 29.64 -27.67 -39.87
CA LYS A 226 29.92 -28.18 -41.19
C LYS A 226 30.74 -29.47 -41.02
N SER A 227 30.08 -30.61 -40.91
CA SER A 227 30.77 -31.86 -41.16
C SER A 227 31.26 -31.83 -42.60
N ALA A 228 32.55 -32.09 -42.80
CA ALA A 228 33.09 -32.36 -44.11
C ALA A 228 32.50 -33.69 -44.62
N LEU A 229 31.24 -33.68 -45.06
CA LEU A 229 30.74 -34.72 -45.96
C LEU A 229 31.29 -34.38 -47.34
N THR A 230 32.54 -34.75 -47.55
CA THR A 230 32.99 -35.19 -48.87
C THR A 230 32.04 -36.29 -49.33
N GLY A 231 31.17 -35.95 -50.28
CA GLY A 231 30.42 -36.84 -51.17
C GLY A 231 29.97 -38.19 -50.62
N TYR A 232 28.74 -38.27 -50.11
CA TYR A 232 27.96 -39.50 -50.22
C TYR A 232 26.59 -39.15 -50.79
N HIS A 233 26.46 -39.34 -52.10
CA HIS A 233 25.17 -39.43 -52.78
C HIS A 233 24.46 -40.68 -52.22
N PRO A 234 23.31 -40.59 -51.53
CA PRO A 234 22.45 -41.74 -51.41
C PRO A 234 21.94 -42.04 -52.83
N ASN A 235 22.28 -43.22 -53.31
CA ASN A 235 21.84 -43.78 -54.58
C ASN A 235 20.37 -43.44 -54.84
N THR A 236 20.11 -42.78 -55.96
CA THR A 236 18.86 -42.92 -56.71
C THR A 236 18.69 -44.40 -57.05
N ALA A 237 18.01 -45.14 -56.19
CA ALA A 237 17.43 -46.42 -56.58
C ALA A 237 16.25 -46.10 -57.51
N ALA A 238 16.50 -46.23 -58.81
CA ALA A 238 15.45 -46.31 -59.80
C ALA A 238 14.60 -47.55 -59.51
N CYS A 239 13.28 -47.36 -59.36
CA CYS A 239 12.33 -48.46 -59.46
C CYS A 239 12.37 -48.98 -60.90
N VAL A 240 12.71 -50.26 -61.07
CA VAL A 240 12.45 -51.08 -62.26
C VAL A 240 11.29 -52.00 -61.95
#